data_AF-A0A2A4FVY2-F1
#
_entry.id   AF-A0A2A4FVY2-F1
#
_cell.length_a   1.000
_cell.length_b   1.000
_cell.length_c   1.000
_cell.angle_alpha   90.00
_cell.angle_beta   90.00
_cell.angle_gamma   90.00
#
_symmetry.space_group_name_H-M   'P 1'
#
loop_
_entity.id
_entity.type
_entity.pdbx_description
1 polymer ?
#
loop_
_entity_poly.entity_id
_entity_poly.type
_entity_poly.pdbx_seq_one_letter_code
_entity_poly.pdbx_strand_id
1 'polypeptide(L)'
;MKSLKRVMAGEFSRDLSDRVFSAQCRLAAMGFKMGGAATYGLRRLLIDQHGAPRMILKHREYKISGTDRVILIPGPPDEVATVKRIFRWSAYGGLSDKQIATRLNDQGVASVTGGVWTREIVRRLLMSEIYIGTAVYNRR
;
A
#
# COMPACT_ATOMS: atom_id res chain seq x y z
N MET A 1 -4.41 43.99 -13.93
CA MET A 1 -3.54 42.87 -14.38
C MET A 1 -3.25 41.76 -13.35
N LYS A 2 -3.61 41.86 -12.04
CA LYS A 2 -3.38 40.74 -11.09
C LYS A 2 -4.35 39.57 -11.24
N SER A 3 -5.61 39.83 -11.63
CA SER A 3 -6.64 38.78 -11.81
C SER A 3 -6.29 37.81 -12.94
N LEU A 4 -5.87 38.33 -14.09
CA LEU A 4 -5.50 37.51 -15.26
C LEU A 4 -4.36 36.53 -14.95
N LYS A 5 -3.29 36.97 -14.28
CA LYS A 5 -2.18 36.09 -13.87
C LYS A 5 -2.63 34.95 -12.94
N ARG A 6 -3.62 35.18 -12.07
CA ARG A 6 -4.16 34.13 -11.18
C ARG A 6 -5.02 33.13 -11.95
N VAL A 7 -5.82 33.59 -12.90
CA VAL A 7 -6.62 32.70 -13.76
C VAL A 7 -5.70 31.79 -14.56
N MET A 8 -4.69 32.34 -15.23
CA MET A 8 -3.73 31.53 -15.99
C MET A 8 -2.92 30.55 -15.12
N ALA A 9 -2.54 30.95 -13.91
CA ALA A 9 -1.89 30.04 -12.96
C ALA A 9 -2.83 28.88 -12.54
N GLY A 10 -4.13 29.16 -12.40
CA GLY A 10 -5.13 28.14 -12.10
C GLY A 10 -5.34 27.14 -13.24
N GLU A 11 -5.41 27.62 -14.48
CA GLU A 11 -5.50 26.76 -15.67
C GLU A 11 -4.25 25.90 -15.83
N PHE A 12 -3.06 26.49 -15.69
CA PHE A 12 -1.81 25.73 -15.71
C PHE A 12 -1.76 24.63 -14.65
N SER A 13 -2.21 24.92 -13.41
CA SER A 13 -2.27 23.94 -12.33
C SER A 13 -3.24 22.79 -12.64
N ARG A 14 -4.37 23.09 -13.28
CA ARG A 14 -5.35 22.09 -13.71
C ARG A 14 -4.76 21.16 -14.77
N ASP A 15 -4.20 21.73 -15.83
CA ASP A 15 -3.59 20.97 -16.93
C ASP A 15 -2.45 20.07 -16.41
N LEU A 16 -1.62 20.59 -15.50
CA LEU A 16 -0.56 19.81 -14.89
C LEU A 16 -1.11 18.65 -14.04
N SER A 17 -2.16 18.92 -13.25
CA SER A 17 -2.81 17.91 -12.41
C SER A 17 -3.37 16.76 -13.24
N ASP A 18 -4.04 17.06 -14.36
CA ASP A 18 -4.60 16.06 -15.26
C ASP A 18 -3.52 15.19 -15.90
N ARG A 19 -2.39 15.78 -16.28
CA ARG A 19 -1.23 15.06 -16.81
C ARG A 19 -0.58 14.16 -15.76
N VAL A 20 -0.38 14.67 -14.55
CA VAL A 20 0.20 13.89 -13.43
C VAL A 20 -0.72 12.73 -13.08
N PHE A 21 -2.03 12.97 -12.97
CA PHE A 21 -3.01 11.94 -12.68
C PHE A 21 -2.99 10.83 -13.74
N SER A 22 -3.02 11.20 -15.01
CA SER A 22 -2.96 10.26 -16.14
C SER A 22 -1.68 9.41 -16.10
N ALA A 23 -0.53 10.03 -15.79
CA ALA A 23 0.73 9.31 -15.65
C ALA A 23 0.71 8.33 -14.46
N GLN A 24 0.14 8.74 -13.32
CA GLN A 24 0.01 7.87 -12.15
C GLN A 24 -0.92 6.68 -12.39
N CYS A 25 -2.06 6.90 -13.06
CA CYS A 25 -2.97 5.83 -13.48
C CYS A 25 -2.27 4.83 -14.40
N ARG A 26 -1.49 5.30 -15.39
CA ARG A 26 -0.72 4.42 -16.27
C ARG A 26 0.30 3.58 -15.49
N LEU A 27 1.02 4.18 -14.56
CA LEU A 27 1.99 3.47 -13.71
C LEU A 27 1.32 2.41 -12.84
N ALA A 28 0.16 2.74 -12.23
CA ALA A 28 -0.63 1.78 -11.46
C ALA A 28 -1.12 0.60 -12.32
N ALA A 29 -1.61 0.88 -13.53
CA ALA A 29 -2.07 -0.15 -14.47
C ALA A 29 -0.94 -1.11 -14.93
N MET A 30 0.31 -0.63 -14.93
CA MET A 30 1.49 -1.48 -15.17
C MET A 30 1.92 -2.29 -13.94
N GLY A 31 1.18 -2.24 -12.84
CA GLY A 31 1.46 -2.98 -11.60
C GLY A 31 2.44 -2.29 -10.66
N PHE A 32 2.84 -1.03 -10.94
CA PHE A 32 3.71 -0.29 -10.04
C PHE A 32 2.92 0.33 -8.89
N LYS A 33 3.45 0.18 -7.67
CA LYS A 33 2.87 0.77 -6.46
C LYS A 33 3.02 2.28 -6.47
N MET A 34 1.87 2.96 -6.50
CA MET A 34 1.77 4.42 -6.45
C MET A 34 1.80 4.94 -5.01
N GLY A 35 2.96 4.83 -4.37
CA GLY A 35 3.22 5.39 -3.04
C GLY A 35 2.52 4.64 -1.89
N GLY A 36 2.46 5.30 -0.73
CA GLY A 36 1.91 4.75 0.50
C GLY A 36 2.76 3.65 1.15
N ALA A 37 2.39 3.28 2.38
CA ALA A 37 3.03 2.16 3.09
C ALA A 37 2.70 0.81 2.42
N ALA A 38 3.52 -0.19 2.68
CA ALA A 38 3.12 -1.59 2.44
C ALA A 38 2.07 -1.98 3.48
N THR A 39 1.13 -2.84 3.09
CA THR A 39 0.27 -3.54 4.04
C THR A 39 1.07 -4.62 4.77
N TYR A 40 0.54 -5.10 5.89
CA TYR A 40 1.18 -6.13 6.71
C TYR A 40 1.54 -7.38 5.89
N GLY A 41 2.72 -7.97 6.11
CA GLY A 41 3.16 -9.13 5.33
C GLY A 41 3.60 -8.81 3.90
N LEU A 42 3.69 -7.54 3.50
CA LEU A 42 4.27 -7.11 2.22
C LEU A 42 5.45 -6.18 2.42
N ARG A 43 6.30 -6.05 1.40
CA ARG A 43 7.43 -5.11 1.35
C ARG A 43 7.42 -4.31 0.06
N ARG A 44 7.94 -3.08 0.15
CA ARG A 44 8.15 -2.17 -0.98
C ARG A 44 9.53 -2.45 -1.57
N LEU A 45 9.59 -3.14 -2.69
CA LEU A 45 10.84 -3.37 -3.42
C LEU A 45 11.02 -2.27 -4.47
N LEU A 46 12.13 -1.55 -4.38
CA LEU A 46 12.59 -0.64 -5.43
C LEU A 46 13.20 -1.47 -6.55
N ILE A 47 12.75 -1.23 -7.78
CA ILE A 47 13.31 -1.79 -9.01
C ILE A 47 13.74 -0.66 -9.93
N ASP A 48 14.73 -0.93 -10.77
CA ASP A 48 15.17 0.02 -11.78
C ASP A 48 14.30 0.00 -13.04
N GLN A 49 14.70 0.77 -14.05
CA GLN A 49 14.00 0.86 -15.34
C GLN A 49 13.97 -0.45 -16.15
N HIS A 50 14.87 -1.39 -15.85
CA HIS A 50 14.95 -2.71 -16.48
C HIS A 50 14.24 -3.80 -15.64
N GLY A 51 13.68 -3.42 -14.48
CA GLY A 51 13.03 -4.34 -13.55
C GLY A 51 14.00 -5.03 -12.59
N ALA A 52 15.28 -4.66 -12.57
CA ALA A 52 16.24 -5.26 -11.66
C ALA A 52 16.00 -4.79 -10.22
N PRO A 53 15.98 -5.70 -9.22
CA PRO A 53 15.79 -5.36 -7.83
C PRO A 53 16.97 -4.53 -7.29
N ARG A 54 16.67 -3.47 -6.56
CA ARG A 54 17.68 -2.61 -5.92
C ARG A 54 17.71 -2.79 -4.41
N MET A 55 16.61 -2.44 -3.75
CA MET A 55 16.52 -2.48 -2.28
C MET A 55 15.09 -2.48 -1.79
N ILE A 56 14.89 -2.95 -0.56
CA ILE A 56 13.63 -2.85 0.14
C ILE A 56 13.54 -1.47 0.81
N LEU A 57 12.54 -0.67 0.45
CA LEU A 57 12.29 0.63 1.05
C LEU A 57 11.62 0.45 2.42
N LYS A 58 12.25 1.00 3.46
CA LYS A 58 11.69 1.10 4.81
C LYS A 58 10.56 2.13 4.87
N HIS A 59 9.91 2.20 6.02
CA HIS A 59 8.92 3.22 6.29
C HIS A 59 9.52 4.62 6.07
N ARG A 60 8.82 5.50 5.34
CA ARG A 60 9.26 6.85 4.96
C ARG A 60 10.49 6.94 4.04
N GLU A 61 11.02 5.82 3.55
CA GLU A 61 11.98 5.86 2.46
C GLU A 61 11.27 6.03 1.11
N TYR A 62 11.87 6.86 0.27
CA TYR A 62 11.38 7.21 -1.05
C TYR A 62 12.39 6.78 -2.11
N LYS A 63 11.90 6.57 -3.33
CA LYS A 63 12.77 6.37 -4.49
C LYS A 63 13.62 7.61 -4.71
N ILE A 64 14.86 7.42 -5.10
CA ILE A 64 15.80 8.51 -5.38
C ILE A 64 15.68 8.93 -6.85
N SER A 65 15.60 7.96 -7.76
CA SER A 65 15.43 8.23 -9.20
C SER A 65 13.96 8.33 -9.61
N GLY A 66 13.69 9.24 -10.56
CA GLY A 66 12.38 9.35 -11.21
C GLY A 66 12.02 8.14 -12.07
N THR A 67 13.03 7.45 -12.64
CA THR A 67 12.86 6.26 -13.48
C THR A 67 12.59 5.00 -12.67
N ASP A 68 13.07 4.95 -11.43
CA ASP A 68 12.82 3.81 -10.55
C ASP A 68 11.32 3.60 -10.29
N ARG A 69 10.97 2.34 -10.07
CA ARG A 69 9.61 1.88 -9.79
C ARG A 69 9.59 1.11 -8.47
N VAL A 70 8.39 0.99 -7.90
CA VAL A 70 8.19 0.23 -6.66
C VAL A 70 7.17 -0.86 -6.94
N ILE A 71 7.48 -2.08 -6.54
CA ILE A 71 6.54 -3.20 -6.55
C ILE A 71 6.33 -3.72 -5.13
N LEU A 72 5.24 -4.47 -4.93
CA LEU A 72 4.98 -5.17 -3.69
C LEU A 72 5.46 -6.61 -3.81
N ILE A 73 6.24 -7.04 -2.83
CA ILE A 73 6.68 -8.43 -2.70
C ILE A 73 6.22 -8.98 -1.35
N PRO A 74 6.11 -10.31 -1.19
CA PRO A 74 5.92 -10.92 0.13
C PRO A 74 6.99 -10.46 1.12
N GLY A 75 6.56 -10.18 2.34
CA GLY A 75 7.45 -9.87 3.46
C GLY A 75 8.01 -11.12 4.14
N PRO A 76 8.49 -10.96 5.38
CA PRO A 76 8.96 -12.05 6.22
C PRO A 76 7.95 -13.20 6.31
N PRO A 77 8.41 -14.47 6.27
CA PRO A 77 7.53 -15.64 6.24
C PRO A 77 6.55 -15.71 7.42
N ASP A 78 6.95 -15.22 8.59
CA ASP A 78 6.14 -15.12 9.81
C ASP A 78 4.98 -14.12 9.66
N GLU A 79 5.23 -12.94 9.07
CA GLU A 79 4.16 -11.98 8.75
C GLU A 79 3.20 -12.57 7.70
N VAL A 80 3.73 -13.20 6.65
CA VAL A 80 2.91 -13.84 5.59
C VAL A 80 2.08 -14.98 6.18
N ALA A 81 2.65 -15.80 7.05
CA ALA A 81 1.92 -16.85 7.76
C ALA A 81 0.82 -16.27 8.66
N THR A 82 1.07 -15.14 9.31
CA THR A 82 0.08 -14.42 10.12
C THR A 82 -1.09 -13.92 9.26
N VAL A 83 -0.83 -13.33 8.09
CA VAL A 83 -1.89 -12.94 7.14
C VAL A 83 -2.75 -14.16 6.78
N LYS A 84 -2.13 -15.28 6.40
CA LYS A 84 -2.85 -16.52 6.07
C LYS A 84 -3.69 -17.03 7.25
N ARG A 85 -3.17 -16.96 8.48
CA ARG A 85 -3.90 -17.33 9.70
C ARG A 85 -5.13 -16.44 9.91
N ILE A 86 -5.00 -15.13 9.74
CA ILE A 86 -6.10 -14.16 9.87
C ILE A 86 -7.23 -14.50 8.89
N PHE A 87 -6.92 -14.70 7.61
CA PHE A 87 -7.93 -15.11 6.62
C PHE A 87 -8.57 -16.45 6.98
N ARG A 88 -7.79 -17.43 7.46
CA ARG A 88 -8.32 -18.74 7.88
C ARG A 88 -9.28 -18.63 9.05
N TRP A 89 -8.94 -17.82 10.07
CA TRP A 89 -9.81 -17.59 11.24
C TRP A 89 -11.09 -16.87 10.87
N SER A 90 -11.02 -15.89 9.97
CA SER A 90 -12.19 -15.18 9.49
C SER A 90 -13.10 -16.07 8.63
N ALA A 91 -12.54 -16.81 7.67
CA ALA A 91 -13.32 -17.60 6.71
C ALA A 91 -13.89 -18.90 7.29
N TYR A 92 -13.10 -19.63 8.10
CA TYR A 92 -13.49 -20.95 8.59
C TYR A 92 -13.79 -20.97 10.10
N GLY A 93 -13.19 -20.06 10.86
CA GLY A 93 -13.34 -20.02 12.31
C GLY A 93 -14.57 -19.27 12.80
N GLY A 94 -15.19 -18.44 11.96
CA GLY A 94 -16.29 -17.56 12.36
C GLY A 94 -15.88 -16.49 13.38
N LEU A 95 -14.57 -16.24 13.56
CA LEU A 95 -14.10 -15.22 14.50
C LEU A 95 -14.40 -13.84 13.93
N SER A 96 -14.93 -12.98 14.79
CA SER A 96 -15.06 -11.55 14.50
C SER A 96 -13.69 -10.86 14.41
N ASP A 97 -13.63 -9.74 13.67
CA ASP A 97 -12.44 -8.89 13.57
C ASP A 97 -11.83 -8.55 14.94
N LYS A 98 -12.69 -8.34 15.97
CA LYS A 98 -12.26 -8.04 17.35
C LYS A 98 -11.61 -9.25 18.02
N GLN A 99 -12.20 -10.44 17.89
CA GLN A 99 -11.63 -11.67 18.46
C GLN A 99 -10.29 -12.02 17.81
N ILE A 100 -10.17 -11.81 16.49
CA ILE A 100 -8.89 -11.99 15.78
C ILE A 100 -7.84 -11.01 16.34
N ALA A 101 -8.18 -9.73 16.51
CA ALA A 101 -7.26 -8.74 17.07
C ALA A 101 -6.80 -9.11 18.49
N THR A 102 -7.73 -9.48 19.39
CA THR A 102 -7.39 -9.94 20.73
C THR A 102 -6.44 -11.14 20.69
N ARG A 103 -6.77 -12.15 19.87
CA ARG A 103 -5.93 -13.36 19.75
C ARG A 103 -4.52 -13.07 19.23
N LEU A 104 -4.36 -12.12 18.31
CA LEU A 104 -3.04 -11.71 17.82
C LEU A 104 -2.23 -10.97 18.90
N ASN A 105 -2.90 -10.13 19.69
CA ASN A 105 -2.28 -9.43 20.80
C ASN A 105 -1.86 -10.38 21.92
N ASP A 106 -2.69 -11.37 22.27
CA ASP A 106 -2.36 -12.41 23.25
C ASP A 106 -1.15 -13.26 22.81
N GLN A 107 -0.94 -13.39 21.50
CA GLN A 107 0.23 -14.06 20.92
C GLN A 107 1.47 -13.15 20.82
N GLY A 108 1.40 -11.89 21.25
CA GLY A 108 2.50 -10.93 21.16
C GLY A 108 2.86 -10.52 19.73
N VAL A 109 1.96 -10.71 18.75
CA VAL A 109 2.24 -10.37 17.35
C VAL A 109 2.09 -8.88 17.14
N ALA A 110 3.16 -8.20 16.72
CA ALA A 110 3.12 -6.78 16.40
C ALA A 110 2.31 -6.50 15.11
N SER A 111 1.57 -5.40 15.09
CA SER A 111 0.81 -4.93 13.93
C SER A 111 1.71 -4.20 12.93
N VAL A 112 1.15 -3.74 11.81
CA VAL A 112 1.87 -3.04 10.72
C VAL A 112 2.64 -1.80 11.17
N THR A 113 2.22 -1.15 12.26
CA THR A 113 2.90 0.02 12.84
C THR A 113 3.82 -0.32 14.01
N GLY A 114 4.03 -1.61 14.30
CA GLY A 114 4.78 -2.06 15.48
C GLY A 114 3.98 -2.00 16.80
N GLY A 115 2.67 -1.71 16.73
CA GLY A 115 1.79 -1.61 17.89
C GLY A 115 0.86 -2.81 18.04
N VAL A 116 -0.20 -2.64 18.83
CA VAL A 116 -1.26 -3.66 19.00
C VAL A 116 -2.15 -3.76 17.76
N TRP A 117 -2.77 -4.92 17.58
CA TRP A 117 -3.85 -5.13 16.64
C TRP A 117 -5.15 -4.55 17.19
N THR A 118 -5.84 -3.76 16.37
CA THR A 118 -7.21 -3.33 16.62
C THR A 118 -8.15 -4.01 15.64
N ARG A 119 -9.44 -4.01 15.98
CA ARG A 119 -10.51 -4.49 15.09
C ARG A 119 -10.43 -3.83 13.71
N GLU A 120 -10.17 -2.53 13.65
CA GLU A 120 -10.11 -1.73 12.43
C GLU A 120 -8.91 -2.13 11.56
N ILE A 121 -7.76 -2.43 12.16
CA ILE A 121 -6.58 -2.92 11.45
C ILE A 121 -6.87 -4.28 10.81
N VAL A 122 -7.47 -5.21 11.57
CA VAL A 122 -7.87 -6.53 11.05
C VAL A 122 -8.89 -6.38 9.92
N ARG A 123 -9.93 -5.56 10.12
CA ARG A 123 -10.96 -5.32 9.10
C ARG A 123 -10.35 -4.75 7.82
N ARG A 124 -9.46 -3.76 7.92
CA ARG A 124 -8.78 -3.17 6.75
C ARG A 124 -7.91 -4.20 6.03
N LEU A 125 -7.26 -5.09 6.77
CA LEU A 125 -6.48 -6.19 6.20
C LEU A 125 -7.38 -7.15 5.41
N LEU A 126 -8.47 -7.62 6.01
CA LEU A 126 -9.39 -8.56 5.37
C LEU A 126 -10.09 -7.98 4.13
N MET A 127 -10.38 -6.68 4.14
CA MET A 127 -11.00 -5.97 3.01
C MET A 127 -9.99 -5.59 1.90
N SER A 128 -8.69 -5.82 2.11
CA SER A 128 -7.69 -5.39 1.14
C SER A 128 -7.54 -6.40 0.00
N GLU A 129 -7.88 -5.98 -1.21
CA GLU A 129 -7.74 -6.77 -2.44
C GLU A 129 -6.29 -7.09 -2.81
N ILE A 130 -5.32 -6.45 -2.15
CA ILE A 130 -3.91 -6.73 -2.42
C ILE A 130 -3.54 -8.18 -2.09
N TYR A 131 -4.21 -8.80 -1.11
CA TYR A 131 -3.93 -10.17 -0.70
C TYR A 131 -4.46 -11.22 -1.69
N ILE A 132 -5.27 -10.81 -2.66
CA ILE A 132 -5.67 -11.63 -3.81
C ILE A 132 -4.95 -11.19 -5.10
N GLY A 133 -3.88 -10.39 -4.98
CA GLY A 133 -3.06 -9.95 -6.11
C GLY A 133 -3.60 -8.73 -6.87
N THR A 134 -4.64 -8.07 -6.36
CA THR A 134 -5.23 -6.89 -7.02
C THR A 134 -4.79 -5.60 -6.33
N ALA A 135 -3.98 -4.81 -7.03
CA ALA A 135 -3.56 -3.50 -6.56
C ALA A 135 -4.60 -2.43 -6.92
N VAL A 136 -5.20 -1.81 -5.90
CA VAL A 136 -6.20 -0.76 -6.06
C VAL A 136 -5.53 0.61 -5.93
N TYR A 137 -5.76 1.50 -6.89
CA TYR A 137 -5.27 2.87 -6.88
C TYR A 137 -6.40 3.87 -7.10
N ASN A 138 -6.41 4.95 -6.31
CA ASN A 138 -7.38 6.05 -6.41
C ASN A 138 -8.85 5.61 -6.46
N ARG A 139 -9.25 4.69 -5.57
CA ARG A 139 -10.66 4.32 -5.36
C ARG A 139 -11.41 5.52 -4.79
N ARG A 140 -12.49 5.92 -5.47
CA ARG A 140 -13.41 6.97 -5.02
C ARG A 140 -14.33 6.46 -3.93
#